data_AF-A0A371RG08-F1
#
_entry.id   AF-A0A371RG08-F1
#
_cell.length_a   1.000
_cell.length_b   1.000
_cell.length_c   1.000
_cell.angle_alpha   90.00
_cell.angle_beta   90.00
_cell.angle_gamma   90.00
#
_symmetry.space_group_name_H-M   'P 1'
#
loop_
_entity.id
_entity.type
_entity.pdbx_description
1 polymer ?
#
loop_
_entity_poly.entity_id
_entity_poly.type
_entity_poly.pdbx_seq_one_letter_code
_entity_poly.pdbx_strand_id
1 'polypeptide(L)'
;MCEKLGFIHVIVPRSRFRLLTDPAAITTYEFNTKIAKHTFCSVCGVKSFYTPRSNPDGVSLNLRCMDKSQFDEITIEPFDGQSWEENAGALRHLSEE
;
A
#
# COMPACT_ATOMS: atom_id res chain seq x y z
N MET A 1 2.21 -7.75 -11.03
CA MET A 1 1.87 -8.19 -9.65
C MET A 1 0.71 -7.38 -9.06
N CYS A 2 0.80 -6.04 -9.02
CA CYS A 2 -0.21 -5.18 -8.38
C CYS A 2 -1.61 -5.32 -8.99
N GLU A 3 -1.72 -5.34 -10.31
CA GLU A 3 -3.00 -5.54 -11.03
C GLU A 3 -3.73 -6.82 -10.59
N LYS A 4 -3.01 -7.94 -10.49
CA LYS A 4 -3.58 -9.24 -10.07
C LYS A 4 -4.14 -9.23 -8.64
N LEU A 5 -3.69 -8.32 -7.77
CA LEU A 5 -4.16 -8.19 -6.40
C LEU A 5 -5.41 -7.30 -6.27
N GLY A 6 -5.75 -6.50 -7.29
CA GLY A 6 -6.89 -5.59 -7.26
C GLY A 6 -6.85 -4.54 -6.13
N PHE A 7 -5.64 -4.20 -5.67
CA PHE A 7 -5.39 -3.30 -4.54
C PHE A 7 -5.71 -1.85 -4.95
N ILE A 8 -6.52 -1.15 -4.17
CA ILE A 8 -6.77 0.29 -4.37
C ILE A 8 -5.92 1.04 -3.35
N HIS A 9 -4.89 1.72 -3.84
CA HIS A 9 -3.82 2.28 -3.03
C HIS A 9 -4.24 3.60 -2.37
N VAL A 10 -4.05 3.69 -1.05
CA VAL A 10 -4.05 4.94 -0.29
C VAL A 10 -2.70 5.03 0.41
N ILE A 11 -1.83 5.94 -0.04
CA ILE A 11 -0.47 6.08 0.49
C ILE A 11 -0.47 7.19 1.54
N VAL A 12 0.18 6.93 2.67
CA VAL A 12 0.37 7.89 3.76
C VAL A 12 1.81 7.83 4.29
N PRO A 13 2.33 8.91 4.89
CA PRO A 13 3.58 8.87 5.64
C PRO A 13 3.55 7.81 6.75
N ARG A 14 4.69 7.17 7.03
CA ARG A 14 4.80 6.16 8.10
C ARG A 14 4.35 6.69 9.46
N SER A 15 4.57 7.98 9.74
CA SER A 15 4.17 8.66 10.97
C SER A 15 2.66 8.62 11.23
N ARG A 16 1.85 8.56 10.16
CA ARG A 16 0.38 8.53 10.22
C ARG A 16 -0.19 7.11 10.23
N PHE A 17 0.66 6.08 10.28
CA PHE A 17 0.25 4.68 10.33
C PHE A 17 0.63 4.03 11.67
N ARG A 18 -0.33 3.34 12.28
CA ARG A 18 -0.10 2.50 13.45
C ARG A 18 -0.75 1.13 13.25
N LEU A 19 0.06 0.08 13.34
CA LEU A 19 -0.45 -1.29 13.38
C LEU A 19 -1.04 -1.56 14.76
N LEU A 20 -2.31 -1.94 14.81
CA LEU A 20 -3.01 -2.25 16.06
C LEU A 20 -2.97 -3.73 16.44
N THR A 21 -2.68 -4.60 15.47
CA THR A 21 -2.62 -6.06 15.66
C THR A 21 -1.21 -6.52 15.99
N ASP A 22 -1.08 -7.72 16.56
CA ASP A 22 0.21 -8.37 16.78
C ASP A 22 0.96 -8.56 15.44
N PRO A 23 2.21 -8.06 15.32
CA PRO A 23 3.06 -8.32 14.16
C PRO A 23 3.27 -9.81 13.85
N ALA A 24 3.09 -10.72 14.81
CA ALA A 24 3.22 -12.16 14.58
C ALA A 24 2.19 -12.73 13.57
N ALA A 25 1.03 -12.08 13.41
CA ALA A 25 0.01 -12.47 12.44
C ALA A 25 0.27 -11.93 11.02
N ILE A 26 1.41 -11.27 10.82
CA ILE A 26 1.73 -10.52 9.61
C ILE A 26 2.90 -11.18 8.87
N THR A 27 2.65 -11.61 7.64
CA THR A 27 3.68 -12.15 6.73
C THR A 27 4.13 -11.09 5.75
N THR A 28 5.43 -11.03 5.46
CA THR A 28 6.00 -10.15 4.43
C THR A 28 6.65 -10.95 3.32
N TYR A 29 6.32 -10.62 2.08
CA TYR A 29 6.95 -11.14 0.88
C TYR A 29 7.73 -10.03 0.17
N GLU A 30 8.91 -10.36 -0.33
CA GLU A 30 9.81 -9.45 -1.03
C GLU A 30 10.28 -10.09 -2.33
N PHE A 31 10.44 -9.30 -3.37
CA PHE A 31 11.00 -9.75 -4.64
C PHE A 31 11.74 -8.60 -5.33
N ASN A 32 12.43 -8.92 -6.42
CA ASN A 32 13.20 -7.95 -7.22
C ASN A 32 14.17 -7.13 -6.36
N THR A 33 13.97 -5.80 -6.27
CA THR A 33 14.84 -4.89 -5.49
C THR A 33 14.70 -5.05 -3.97
N LYS A 34 13.71 -5.81 -3.50
CA LYS A 34 13.38 -6.01 -2.06
C LYS A 34 13.07 -4.72 -1.29
N ILE A 35 12.86 -3.60 -1.98
CA ILE A 35 12.45 -2.33 -1.37
C ILE A 35 11.00 -2.42 -0.91
N ALA A 36 10.11 -2.86 -1.81
CA ALA A 36 8.71 -3.08 -1.45
C ALA A 36 8.59 -4.25 -0.48
N LYS A 37 7.86 -4.03 0.62
CA LYS A 37 7.55 -5.03 1.64
C LYS A 37 6.10 -5.41 1.48
N HIS A 38 5.81 -6.50 0.77
CA HIS A 38 4.42 -6.91 0.50
C HIS A 38 3.85 -7.69 1.68
N THR A 39 3.12 -6.97 2.51
CA THR A 39 2.63 -7.46 3.79
C THR A 39 1.18 -7.97 3.70
N PHE A 40 0.86 -9.10 4.33
CA PHE A 40 -0.48 -9.68 4.36
C PHE A 40 -0.72 -10.52 5.63
N CYS A 41 -1.99 -10.76 5.97
CA CYS A 41 -2.36 -11.60 7.11
C CYS A 41 -1.97 -13.06 6.86
N SER A 42 -1.23 -13.67 7.77
CA SER A 42 -0.80 -15.08 7.67
C SER A 42 -1.96 -16.07 7.79
N VAL A 43 -3.08 -15.66 8.37
CA VAL A 43 -4.25 -16.51 8.63
C VAL A 43 -5.23 -16.52 7.45
N CYS A 44 -5.63 -15.34 6.97
CA CYS A 44 -6.66 -15.21 5.92
C CYS A 44 -6.12 -14.74 4.56
N GLY A 45 -4.82 -14.39 4.46
CA GLY A 45 -4.20 -13.94 3.22
C GLY A 45 -4.53 -12.50 2.80
N VAL A 46 -5.36 -11.78 3.56
CA VAL A 46 -5.77 -10.40 3.22
C VAL A 46 -4.57 -9.45 3.29
N LYS A 47 -4.40 -8.68 2.22
CA LYS A 47 -3.38 -7.63 2.08
C LYS A 47 -4.01 -6.26 2.39
N SER A 48 -4.05 -5.87 3.65
CA SER A 48 -4.65 -4.60 4.10
C SER A 48 -3.70 -3.41 3.99
N PHE A 49 -2.39 -3.65 4.08
CA PHE A 49 -1.37 -2.62 3.92
C PHE A 49 -0.06 -3.24 3.42
N TYR A 50 0.85 -2.42 2.90
CA TYR A 50 2.23 -2.82 2.60
C TYR A 50 3.13 -1.59 2.45
N THR A 51 4.45 -1.77 2.44
CA THR A 51 5.39 -0.68 2.13
C THR A 51 5.70 -0.70 0.62
N PRO A 52 5.31 0.33 -0.15
CA PRO A 52 5.54 0.38 -1.59
C PRO A 52 6.98 0.74 -1.96
N ARG A 53 7.42 0.35 -3.16
CA ARG A 53 8.74 0.73 -3.70
C ARG A 53 8.86 2.23 -3.95
N SER A 54 7.77 2.88 -4.36
CA SER A 54 7.73 4.33 -4.67
C SER A 54 7.85 5.20 -3.42
N ASN A 55 7.38 4.71 -2.28
CA ASN A 55 7.33 5.43 -1.00
C ASN A 55 7.83 4.50 0.11
N PRO A 56 9.16 4.22 0.16
CA PRO A 56 9.75 3.30 1.14
C PRO A 56 9.64 3.81 2.60
N ASP A 57 9.43 5.12 2.75
CA ASP A 57 9.15 5.89 3.96
C ASP A 57 7.64 5.99 4.29
N GLY A 58 6.79 5.43 3.43
CA GLY A 58 5.33 5.46 3.58
C GLY A 58 4.71 4.07 3.77
N VAL A 59 3.39 4.06 3.90
CA VAL A 59 2.56 2.85 3.93
C VAL A 59 1.43 3.02 2.93
N SER A 60 1.21 2.00 2.10
CA SER A 60 0.06 1.94 1.20
C SER A 60 -1.01 1.04 1.81
N LEU A 61 -2.16 1.62 2.12
CA LEU A 61 -3.37 0.97 2.63
C LEU A 61 -4.27 0.54 1.47
N ASN A 62 -4.97 -0.58 1.64
CA ASN A 62 -5.98 -1.02 0.68
C ASN A 62 -7.32 -0.39 1.03
N LEU A 63 -7.83 0.53 0.20
CA LEU A 63 -9.13 1.17 0.42
C LEU A 63 -10.27 0.14 0.60
N ARG A 64 -10.15 -1.05 -0.03
CA ARG A 64 -11.14 -2.13 0.10
C ARG A 64 -11.22 -2.72 1.51
N CYS A 65 -10.21 -2.51 2.34
CA CYS A 65 -10.15 -2.96 3.73
C CYS A 65 -10.48 -1.86 4.74
N MET A 66 -10.81 -0.64 4.28
CA MET A 66 -11.15 0.49 5.13
C MET A 66 -12.67 0.59 5.30
N ASP A 67 -13.09 1.14 6.45
CA ASP A 67 -14.49 1.49 6.66
C ASP A 67 -14.81 2.75 5.85
N LYS A 68 -15.59 2.57 4.78
CA LYS A 68 -15.90 3.66 3.85
C LYS A 68 -16.80 4.72 4.46
N SER A 69 -17.47 4.45 5.58
CA SER A 69 -18.29 5.44 6.27
C SER A 69 -17.49 6.58 6.90
N GLN A 70 -16.16 6.43 6.97
CA GLN A 70 -15.25 7.45 7.51
C GLN A 70 -14.82 8.51 6.49
N PHE A 71 -15.28 8.43 5.24
CA PHE A 71 -14.93 9.38 4.19
C PHE A 71 -16.18 10.08 3.67
N ASP A 72 -16.10 11.39 3.54
CA ASP A 72 -17.15 12.19 2.89
C ASP A 72 -17.11 12.00 1.36
N GLU A 73 -15.91 11.87 0.79
CA GLU A 73 -15.67 11.68 -0.64
C GLU A 73 -14.48 10.74 -0.88
N ILE A 74 -14.55 9.96 -1.97
CA ILE A 74 -13.48 9.08 -2.43
C ILE A 74 -13.26 9.32 -3.92
N THR A 75 -12.07 9.83 -4.27
CA THR A 75 -11.62 9.96 -5.66
C THR A 75 -10.65 8.83 -6.00
N ILE A 76 -10.82 8.19 -7.16
CA ILE A 76 -9.92 7.14 -7.65
C ILE A 76 -9.22 7.67 -8.90
N GLU A 77 -7.90 7.81 -8.81
CA GLU A 77 -7.06 8.23 -9.92
C GLU A 77 -6.41 6.99 -10.59
N PRO A 78 -6.61 6.79 -11.91
CA PRO A 78 -5.91 5.74 -12.64
C PRO A 78 -4.40 5.97 -12.63
N PHE A 79 -3.63 4.89 -12.51
CA PHE A 79 -2.18 4.91 -12.58
C PHE A 79 -1.67 3.81 -13.52
N ASP A 80 -0.78 4.17 -14.45
CA ASP A 80 -0.11 3.18 -15.30
C ASP A 80 1.00 2.46 -14.53
N GLY A 81 0.63 1.36 -13.90
CA GLY A 81 1.56 0.46 -13.24
C GLY A 81 2.32 -0.50 -14.16
N GLN A 82 1.96 -0.59 -15.45
CA GLN A 82 2.70 -1.41 -16.43
C GLN A 82 3.99 -0.69 -16.85
N SER A 83 3.90 0.61 -17.11
CA SER A 83 5.04 1.48 -17.44
C SER A 83 5.67 2.08 -16.17
N TRP A 84 6.05 1.21 -15.22
CA TRP A 84 6.41 1.62 -13.86
C TRP A 84 7.57 2.63 -13.78
N GLU A 85 8.66 2.39 -14.51
CA GLU A 85 9.87 3.23 -14.42
C GLU A 85 9.64 4.67 -14.92
N GLU A 86 8.64 4.88 -15.78
CA GLU A 86 8.26 6.20 -16.29
C GLU A 86 7.32 6.93 -15.33
N ASN A 87 6.45 6.20 -14.62
CA ASN A 87 5.33 6.80 -13.89
C ASN A 87 5.54 6.86 -12.37
N ALA A 88 6.37 6.00 -11.78
CA ALA A 88 6.48 5.86 -10.32
C ALA A 88 6.92 7.15 -9.60
N GLY A 89 7.65 8.05 -10.28
CA GLY A 89 8.06 9.34 -9.72
C GLY A 89 6.89 10.24 -9.32
N ALA A 90 5.75 10.12 -10.01
CA ALA A 90 4.54 10.90 -9.71
C ALA A 90 3.95 10.58 -8.33
N LEU A 91 4.24 9.41 -7.76
CA LEU A 91 3.69 8.96 -6.47
C LEU A 91 4.49 9.44 -5.25
N ARG A 92 5.67 10.02 -5.45
CA ARG A 92 6.62 10.32 -4.35
C ARG A 92 6.02 11.24 -3.28
N HIS A 93 5.26 12.25 -3.70
CA HIS A 93 4.65 13.24 -2.82
C HIS A 93 3.62 12.64 -1.85
N LEU A 94 3.09 11.44 -2.12
CA LEU A 94 2.02 10.84 -1.33
C LEU A 94 2.44 10.36 0.07
N SER A 95 3.74 10.30 0.35
CA SER A 95 4.28 9.99 1.69
C SER A 95 4.99 11.17 2.35
N GLU A 96 4.89 12.37 1.77
CA GLU A 96 5.39 13.59 2.39
C GLU A 96 4.48 14.03 3.55
N GLU A 97 5.05 14.68 4.56
CA GLU A 97 4.37 15.07 5.81
C GLU A 97 3.39 16.24 5.66
#